data_AF-A0AAT9HSU6-F1
#
_entry.id   AF-A0AAT9HSU6-F1
#
_cell.length_a   1.000
_cell.length_b   1.000
_cell.length_c   1.000
_cell.angle_alpha   90.00
_cell.angle_beta   90.00
_cell.angle_gamma   90.00
#
_symmetry.space_group_name_H-M   'P 1'
#
loop_
_entity.id
_entity.type
_entity.pdbx_description
1 polymer ?
#
loop_
_entity_poly.entity_id
_entity_poly.type
_entity_poly.pdbx_seq_one_letter_code
_entity_poly.pdbx_strand_id
1 'polypeptide(L)'
;MRAIHRLLHSLPVADALAALDGLFRVRRVDAPRAGAMDVLGEAASAGNAFLLAGDGAFHLVDRPDPDLLARTVPSDPPAAWRTLDATVLHATLLDRVWRVPDSPPTSRTSTTRPPRSRRRNATAERRS
;
A
#
# COMPACT_ATOMS: atom_id res chain seq x y z
N MET A 1 17.99 0.14 9.26
CA MET A 1 16.77 0.57 8.54
C MET A 1 15.56 0.45 9.47
N ARG A 2 14.56 1.32 9.33
CA ARG A 2 13.32 1.27 10.12
C ARG A 2 12.29 0.39 9.40
N ALA A 3 11.66 -0.54 10.10
CA ALA A 3 10.60 -1.37 9.55
C ALA A 3 9.41 -0.49 9.11
N ILE A 4 9.04 -0.57 7.83
CA ILE A 4 7.84 0.09 7.32
C ILE A 4 6.68 -0.89 7.48
N HIS A 5 5.78 -0.58 8.41
CA HIS A 5 4.55 -1.37 8.61
C HIS A 5 3.41 -0.70 7.83
N ARG A 6 2.86 -1.37 6.82
CA ARG A 6 1.71 -0.87 6.06
C ARG A 6 0.60 -1.92 6.05
N LEU A 7 -0.61 -1.50 6.43
CA LEU A 7 -1.81 -2.33 6.41
C LEU A 7 -2.53 -2.13 5.09
N LEU A 8 -2.75 -3.21 4.34
CA LEU A 8 -3.53 -3.23 3.11
C LEU A 8 -4.87 -3.90 3.39
N HIS A 9 -5.93 -3.12 3.54
CA HIS A 9 -7.27 -3.61 3.89
C HIS A 9 -8.03 -4.22 2.71
N SER A 10 -7.61 -3.94 1.48
CA SER A 10 -8.31 -4.33 0.25
C SER A 10 -7.68 -5.52 -0.49
N LEU A 11 -6.66 -6.16 0.08
CA LEU A 11 -5.93 -7.24 -0.58
C LEU A 11 -5.87 -8.48 0.34
N PRO A 12 -6.64 -9.54 0.04
CA PRO A 12 -6.50 -10.81 0.72
C PRO A 12 -5.07 -11.35 0.61
N VAL A 13 -4.54 -11.91 1.70
CA VAL A 13 -3.15 -12.38 1.72
C VAL A 13 -2.89 -13.48 0.69
N ALA A 14 -3.89 -14.33 0.41
CA ALA A 14 -3.79 -15.39 -0.60
C ALA A 14 -3.53 -14.81 -2.00
N ASP A 15 -4.26 -13.76 -2.39
CA ASP A 15 -4.07 -13.08 -3.68
C ASP A 15 -2.72 -12.37 -3.73
N ALA A 16 -2.32 -11.77 -2.60
CA ALA A 16 -1.01 -11.13 -2.48
C ALA A 16 0.14 -12.13 -2.68
N LEU A 17 0.04 -13.33 -2.11
CA LEU A 17 1.04 -14.40 -2.24
C LEU A 17 1.04 -14.99 -3.65
N ALA A 18 -0.13 -15.20 -4.25
CA ALA A 18 -0.24 -15.69 -5.62
C ALA A 18 0.41 -14.72 -6.63
N ALA A 19 0.26 -13.40 -6.42
CA ALA A 19 0.90 -12.39 -7.26
C ALA A 19 2.43 -12.33 -7.11
N LEU A 20 2.98 -12.90 -6.03
CA LEU A 20 4.42 -12.96 -5.77
C LEU A 20 5.08 -14.25 -6.27
N ASP A 21 4.28 -15.25 -6.64
CA ASP A 21 4.77 -16.54 -7.11
C ASP A 21 5.63 -16.34 -8.37
N GLY A 22 6.86 -16.87 -8.34
CA GLY A 22 7.85 -16.73 -9.40
C GLY A 22 8.58 -15.37 -9.45
N LEU A 23 8.20 -14.39 -8.63
CA LEU A 23 8.85 -13.06 -8.56
C LEU A 23 9.68 -12.86 -7.28
N PHE A 24 9.23 -13.49 -6.19
CA PHE A 24 9.88 -13.46 -4.90
C PHE A 24 9.89 -14.87 -4.31
N ARG A 25 10.82 -15.10 -3.38
CA ARG A 25 10.79 -16.32 -2.59
C ARG A 25 9.83 -16.16 -1.41
N VAL A 26 8.71 -16.85 -1.49
CA VAL A 26 7.70 -16.91 -0.44
C VAL A 26 7.94 -18.10 0.47
N ARG A 27 7.90 -17.87 1.79
CA ARG A 27 7.95 -18.92 2.81
C ARG A 27 6.97 -18.64 3.93
N ARG A 28 6.23 -19.67 4.32
CA ARG A 28 5.45 -19.63 5.56
C ARG A 28 6.38 -19.66 6.77
N VAL A 29 6.08 -18.83 7.76
CA VAL A 29 6.77 -18.76 9.04
C VAL A 29 5.79 -19.17 10.13
N ASP A 30 5.92 -20.41 10.59
CA ASP A 30 5.15 -20.94 11.71
C ASP A 30 5.82 -20.57 13.03
N ALA A 31 5.87 -19.28 13.32
CA ALA A 31 6.40 -18.73 14.56
C ALA A 31 5.48 -17.64 15.12
N PRO A 32 5.50 -17.41 16.45
CA PRO A 32 4.89 -16.22 17.03
C PRO A 32 5.46 -14.95 16.40
N ARG A 33 4.72 -13.84 16.51
CA ARG A 33 5.12 -12.53 15.96
C ARG A 33 6.58 -12.17 16.27
N ALA A 34 7.05 -12.44 17.49
CA ALA A 34 8.44 -12.18 17.89
C ALA A 34 9.43 -12.96 16.99
N GLY A 35 9.26 -14.27 16.86
CA GLY A 35 10.11 -15.09 15.98
C GLY A 35 9.99 -14.71 14.51
N ALA A 36 8.80 -14.32 14.04
CA ALA A 36 8.63 -13.83 12.67
C ALA A 36 9.39 -12.52 12.40
N MET A 37 9.49 -11.64 13.40
CA MET A 37 10.31 -10.42 13.31
C MET A 37 11.81 -10.73 13.31
N ASP A 38 12.24 -11.74 14.06
CA ASP A 38 13.66 -12.18 14.06
C ASP A 38 14.05 -12.73 12.68
N VAL A 39 13.21 -13.60 12.11
CA VAL A 39 13.42 -14.15 10.76
C VAL A 39 13.43 -13.03 9.71
N LEU A 40 12.55 -12.03 9.84
CA LEU A 40 12.55 -10.86 8.97
C LEU A 40 13.87 -10.07 9.10
N GLY A 41 14.37 -9.86 10.31
CA GLY A 41 15.63 -9.14 10.54
C GLY A 41 16.84 -9.85 9.94
N GLU A 42 16.88 -11.18 10.03
CA GLU A 42 17.91 -12.00 9.40
C GLU A 42 17.83 -11.90 7.86
N ALA A 43 16.64 -12.06 7.30
CA ALA A 43 16.43 -11.95 5.85
C ALA A 43 16.73 -10.55 5.31
N ALA A 44 16.34 -9.50 6.05
CA ALA A 44 16.63 -8.10 5.72
C ALA A 44 18.14 -7.80 5.74
N SER A 45 18.92 -8.56 6.50
CA SER A 45 20.39 -8.43 6.51
C SER A 45 21.04 -9.03 5.26
N ALA A 46 20.37 -9.98 4.61
CA ALA A 46 20.83 -10.60 3.36
C ALA A 46 20.33 -9.87 2.09
N GLY A 47 19.35 -8.98 2.21
CA GLY A 47 18.77 -8.23 1.10
C GLY A 47 17.34 -7.79 1.40
N ASN A 48 16.56 -7.49 0.37
CA ASN A 48 15.20 -6.99 0.57
C ASN A 48 14.28 -8.11 1.10
N ALA A 49 13.61 -7.85 2.22
CA ALA A 49 12.72 -8.80 2.87
C ALA A 49 11.46 -8.11 3.41
N PHE A 50 10.32 -8.80 3.28
CA PHE A 50 9.01 -8.31 3.68
C PHE A 50 8.25 -9.42 4.41
N LEU A 51 7.38 -9.02 5.36
CA LEU A 51 6.54 -9.94 6.11
C LEU A 51 5.06 -9.62 5.84
N LEU A 52 4.33 -10.62 5.37
CA LEU A 52 2.88 -10.58 5.14
C LEU A 52 2.17 -11.30 6.28
N ALA A 53 1.09 -10.71 6.78
CA ALA A 53 0.23 -11.31 7.80
C ALA A 53 -1.23 -11.02 7.45
N GLY A 54 -2.11 -12.03 7.49
CA GLY A 54 -3.53 -11.82 7.16
C GLY A 54 -4.45 -13.04 7.28
N ASP A 55 -3.91 -14.25 7.27
CA ASP A 55 -4.63 -15.54 7.37
C ASP A 55 -4.46 -16.23 8.73
N GLY A 56 -3.97 -15.49 9.74
CA GLY A 56 -3.56 -16.06 11.02
C GLY A 56 -2.14 -16.65 11.01
N ALA A 57 -1.42 -16.53 9.90
CA ALA A 57 -0.02 -16.91 9.78
C ALA A 57 0.84 -15.74 9.26
N PHE A 58 2.16 -15.93 9.37
CA PHE A 58 3.15 -15.02 8.81
C PHE A 58 3.79 -15.66 7.59
N HIS A 59 3.95 -14.86 6.53
CA HIS A 59 4.62 -15.27 5.31
C HIS A 59 5.78 -14.31 5.05
N LEU A 60 7.00 -14.85 5.04
CA LEU A 60 8.20 -14.12 4.69
C LEU A 60 8.35 -14.13 3.17
N VAL A 61 8.58 -12.95 2.62
CA VAL A 61 8.87 -12.72 1.21
C VAL A 61 10.27 -12.14 1.14
N ASP A 62 11.23 -12.96 0.73
CA ASP A 62 12.64 -12.58 0.62
C ASP A 62 13.15 -12.75 -0.82
N ARG A 63 14.29 -12.14 -1.11
CA ARG A 63 15.03 -12.32 -2.38
C ARG A 63 14.17 -12.03 -3.63
N PRO A 64 13.84 -10.75 -3.88
CA PRO A 64 13.27 -10.35 -5.17
C PRO A 64 14.13 -10.83 -6.34
N ASP A 65 13.48 -11.19 -7.44
CA ASP A 65 14.16 -11.40 -8.71
C ASP A 65 14.89 -10.11 -9.16
N PRO A 66 16.21 -10.15 -9.39
CA PRO A 66 16.97 -8.98 -9.83
C PRO A 66 16.51 -8.43 -11.19
N ASP A 67 16.00 -9.28 -12.08
CA ASP A 67 15.47 -8.85 -13.38
C ASP A 67 14.14 -8.11 -13.21
N LEU A 68 13.34 -8.47 -12.21
CA LEU A 68 12.15 -7.71 -11.84
C LEU A 68 12.55 -6.32 -11.35
N LEU A 69 13.51 -6.23 -10.43
CA LEU A 69 13.99 -4.95 -9.90
C LEU A 69 14.54 -4.06 -11.01
N ALA A 70 15.29 -4.62 -11.96
CA ALA A 70 15.82 -3.86 -13.09
C ALA A 70 14.73 -3.28 -14.02
N ARG A 71 13.56 -3.93 -14.10
CA ARG A 71 12.43 -3.50 -14.93
C ARG A 71 11.43 -2.59 -14.21
N THR A 72 11.34 -2.68 -12.88
CA THR A 72 10.37 -1.91 -12.07
C THR A 72 10.99 -0.70 -11.41
N VAL A 73 12.26 -0.77 -11.01
CA VAL A 73 12.94 0.35 -10.37
C VAL A 73 13.50 1.29 -11.44
N PRO A 74 13.21 2.60 -11.38
CA PRO A 74 13.79 3.58 -12.30
C PRO A 74 15.32 3.48 -12.30
N SER A 75 15.93 3.50 -13.49
CA SER A 75 17.38 3.44 -13.68
C SER A 75 18.09 4.79 -13.48
N ASP A 76 17.33 5.89 -13.43
CA ASP A 76 17.81 7.26 -13.18
C ASP A 76 18.51 7.44 -11.82
N PRO A 77 17.95 6.97 -10.69
CA PRO A 77 18.61 7.11 -9.39
C PRO A 77 19.82 6.18 -9.19
N PRO A 78 20.74 6.53 -8.26
CA PRO A 78 21.95 5.76 -7.96
C PRO A 78 21.65 4.30 -7.57
N ALA A 79 22.57 3.37 -7.88
CA ALA A 79 22.41 1.95 -7.58
C ALA A 79 22.05 1.65 -6.12
N ALA A 80 22.62 2.38 -5.17
CA ALA A 80 22.32 2.25 -3.73
C ALA A 80 20.86 2.60 -3.38
N TRP A 81 20.20 3.46 -4.16
CA TRP A 81 18.79 3.80 -3.98
C TRP A 81 17.84 2.72 -4.53
N ARG A 82 18.32 1.94 -5.52
CA ARG A 82 17.57 0.85 -6.14
C ARG A 82 17.45 -0.38 -5.26
N THR A 83 18.34 -0.52 -4.28
CA THR A 83 18.33 -1.60 -3.28
C THR A 83 17.68 -1.19 -1.96
N LEU A 84 17.08 0.01 -1.87
CA LEU A 84 16.37 0.41 -0.66
C LEU A 84 15.04 -0.34 -0.55
N ASP A 85 14.78 -0.94 0.62
CA ASP A 85 13.51 -1.60 0.93
C ASP A 85 12.30 -0.73 0.58
N ALA A 86 12.39 0.56 0.88
CA ALA A 86 11.30 1.51 0.60
C ALA A 86 11.05 1.69 -0.90
N THR A 87 12.11 1.80 -1.72
CA THR A 87 11.99 1.92 -3.18
C THR A 87 11.43 0.64 -3.77
N VAL A 88 11.94 -0.51 -3.34
CA VAL A 88 11.53 -1.82 -3.84
C VAL A 88 10.07 -2.10 -3.49
N LEU A 89 9.67 -1.81 -2.25
CA LEU A 89 8.29 -1.92 -1.80
C LEU A 89 7.35 -1.03 -2.62
N HIS A 90 7.71 0.24 -2.83
CA HIS A 90 6.82 1.18 -3.51
C HIS A 90 6.75 0.93 -5.03
N ALA A 91 7.91 0.85 -5.68
CA ALA A 91 7.99 0.73 -7.13
C ALA A 91 7.65 -0.68 -7.65
N THR A 92 7.86 -1.73 -6.84
CA THR A 92 7.66 -3.12 -7.28
C THR A 92 6.40 -3.71 -6.68
N LEU A 93 6.29 -3.73 -5.35
CA LEU A 93 5.17 -4.40 -4.69
C LEU A 93 3.86 -3.61 -4.81
N LEU A 94 3.87 -2.33 -4.46
CA LEU A 94 2.65 -1.51 -4.45
C LEU A 94 2.19 -1.13 -5.85
N ASP A 95 3.10 -0.66 -6.70
CA ASP A 95 2.75 -0.16 -8.03
C ASP A 95 2.57 -1.29 -9.06
N ARG A 96 3.46 -2.29 -9.08
CA ARG A 96 3.51 -3.29 -10.16
C ARG A 96 2.83 -4.61 -9.82
N VAL A 97 3.06 -5.14 -8.61
CA VAL A 97 2.52 -6.45 -8.20
C VAL A 97 1.07 -6.30 -7.73
N TRP A 98 0.81 -5.42 -6.78
CA TRP A 98 -0.53 -5.26 -6.18
C TRP A 98 -1.37 -4.15 -6.78
N ARG A 99 -0.76 -3.27 -7.59
CA ARG A 99 -1.42 -2.13 -8.26
C ARG A 99 -2.34 -1.36 -7.32
N VAL A 100 -1.89 -1.15 -6.08
CA VAL A 100 -2.68 -0.45 -5.07
C VAL A 100 -2.82 0.99 -5.56
N PRO A 101 -4.04 1.48 -5.87
CA PRO A 101 -4.20 2.83 -6.37
C PRO A 101 -3.75 3.81 -5.29
N ASP A 102 -2.74 4.62 -5.59
CA ASP A 102 -2.21 5.66 -4.71
C ASP A 102 -3.14 6.89 -4.63
N SER A 103 -4.45 6.69 -4.78
CA SER A 103 -5.43 7.76 -4.62
C SER A 103 -6.02 7.64 -3.23
N PRO A 104 -5.98 8.70 -2.38
CA PRO A 104 -6.91 8.76 -1.27
C PRO A 104 -8.33 8.59 -1.84
N PRO A 105 -9.26 7.93 -1.13
CA PRO A 105 -10.65 7.91 -1.56
C PRO A 105 -11.04 9.37 -1.72
N THR A 106 -11.31 9.77 -2.96
CA THR A 106 -11.79 11.11 -3.27
C THR A 106 -13.09 11.25 -2.51
N SER A 107 -13.02 11.88 -1.33
CA SER A 107 -14.20 12.17 -0.56
C SER A 107 -14.99 13.12 -1.44
N ARG A 108 -16.03 12.57 -2.05
CA ARG A 108 -17.02 13.33 -2.81
C ARG A 108 -17.70 14.26 -1.81
N THR A 109 -17.08 15.39 -1.54
CA THR A 109 -17.71 16.51 -0.85
C THR A 109 -18.81 17.00 -1.77
N SER A 110 -20.00 16.41 -1.59
CA SER A 110 -21.23 17.02 -2.06
C SER A 110 -21.39 18.30 -1.25
N THR A 111 -20.80 19.39 -1.74
CA THR A 111 -21.15 20.74 -1.30
C THR A 111 -22.57 21.01 -1.82
N THR A 112 -23.56 20.46 -1.12
CA THR A 112 -24.94 20.91 -1.22
C THR A 112 -24.99 22.29 -0.58
N ARG A 113 -24.77 23.31 -1.40
CA ARG A 113 -25.02 24.71 -1.06
C ARG A 113 -26.51 24.87 -0.80
N PRO A 114 -26.98 25.23 0.41
CA PRO A 114 -28.40 25.50 0.62
C PRO A 114 -28.81 26.76 -0.19
N PRO A 115 -30.02 26.80 -0.77
CA PRO A 115 -30.50 27.98 -1.48
C PRO A 115 -30.70 29.14 -0.51
N ARG A 116 -30.13 30.31 -0.85
CA ARG A 116 -30.36 31.57 -0.15
C ARG A 116 -31.85 31.93 -0.21
N SER A 117 -32.49 32.01 0.94
CA SER A 117 -33.84 32.53 1.12
C SER A 117 -33.91 33.99 0.65
N ARG A 118 -34.73 34.25 -0.37
CA ARG A 118 -35.20 35.60 -0.71
C ARG A 118 -36.26 35.99 0.31
N ARG A 119 -35.89 36.84 1.28
CA ARG A 119 -36.87 37.72 1.94
C ARG A 119 -37.36 38.73 0.92
N ARG A 120 -38.67 38.79 0.69
CA ARG A 120 -39.43 40.02 0.41
C ARG A 120 -40.91 39.74 0.67
N ASN A 121 -41.34 40.04 1.89
CA ASN A 121 -42.74 40.10 2.26
C ASN A 121 -43.37 41.39 1.72
N ALA A 122 -44.51 41.18 1.05
CA ALA A 122 -45.74 41.95 1.11
C ALA A 122 -45.67 43.47 1.16
N THR A 123 -46.11 44.10 0.08
CA THR A 123 -46.94 45.31 0.16
C THR A 123 -47.97 45.27 -0.96
N ALA A 124 -49.13 44.67 -0.69
CA ALA A 124 -50.34 44.87 -1.47
C ALA A 124 -51.54 44.42 -0.63
N GLU A 125 -52.30 45.38 -0.10
CA GLU A 125 -53.77 45.43 -0.04
C GLU A 125 -54.13 46.77 0.63
N ARG A 126 -54.51 47.81 -0.13
CA ARG A 126 -55.79 48.11 -0.81
C ARG A 126 -56.90 48.53 0.17
N ARG A 127 -57.26 49.81 0.07
CA ARG A 127 -58.59 50.45 0.25
C ARG A 127 -59.53 49.87 1.32
N SER A 128 -59.89 50.69 2.30
CA SER A 128 -61.14 51.47 2.28
C SER A 128 -61.18 52.48 3.43
#